data_AF-A0AAI9KUZ0-F1
#
_entry.id   AF-A0AAI9KUZ0-F1
#
_cell.length_a   1.000
_cell.length_b   1.000
_cell.length_c   1.000
_cell.angle_alpha   90.00
_cell.angle_beta   90.00
_cell.angle_gamma   90.00
#
_symmetry.space_group_name_H-M   'P 1'
#
loop_
_entity.id
_entity.type
_entity.pdbx_description
1 polymer ?
#
loop_
_entity_poly.entity_id
_entity_poly.type
_entity_poly.pdbx_seq_one_letter_code
_entity_poly.pdbx_strand_id
1 'polypeptide(L)'
;MIIHRGEAWQSAQVEAALSEADAGDFVPEKDMAAKLNQLGKRKKAEADGWAQDNHEAIQELNRMVEERGLFSDGLFKIEQIMERVRKGEEVLHSLDDVERELSRDDPRCITDV
;
A
#
# COMPACT_ATOMS: atom_id res chain seq x y z
N MET A 1 -27.76 38.07 46.07
CA MET A 1 -27.47 36.63 46.24
C MET A 1 -26.94 36.09 44.91
N ILE A 2 -25.66 36.34 44.59
CA ILE A 2 -25.04 35.80 43.37
C ILE A 2 -23.54 35.62 43.63
N ILE A 3 -23.20 34.62 44.44
CA ILE A 3 -21.93 33.89 44.40
C ILE A 3 -22.38 32.44 44.69
N HIS A 4 -21.75 31.43 44.07
CA HIS A 4 -21.81 29.97 44.37
C HIS A 4 -21.94 29.06 43.13
N ARG A 5 -22.24 29.56 41.93
CA ARG A 5 -22.23 28.70 40.72
C ARG A 5 -20.83 28.39 40.19
N GLY A 6 -19.86 29.30 40.35
CA GLY A 6 -18.47 29.10 39.89
C GLY A 6 -17.65 28.15 40.77
N GLU A 7 -17.84 28.24 42.10
CA GLU A 7 -17.13 27.40 43.08
C GLU A 7 -17.54 25.94 42.98
N ALA A 8 -18.84 25.66 42.82
CA ALA A 8 -19.34 24.28 42.68
C ALA A 8 -18.82 23.57 41.43
N TRP A 9 -18.65 24.28 40.30
CA TRP A 9 -18.13 23.70 39.06
C TRP A 9 -16.61 23.45 39.13
N GLN A 10 -15.87 24.30 39.83
CA GLN A 10 -14.45 24.10 40.09
C GLN A 10 -14.21 22.95 41.09
N SER A 11 -14.99 22.89 42.16
CA SER A 11 -14.93 21.79 43.12
C SER A 11 -15.25 20.44 42.47
N ALA A 12 -16.24 20.39 41.57
CA ALA A 12 -16.57 19.15 40.85
C ALA A 12 -15.44 18.68 39.92
N GLN A 13 -14.67 19.58 39.32
CA GLN A 13 -13.50 19.22 38.50
C GLN A 13 -12.32 18.77 39.35
N VAL A 14 -12.11 19.41 40.51
CA VAL A 14 -11.07 19.00 41.45
C VAL A 14 -11.39 17.61 42.02
N GLU A 15 -12.64 17.36 42.41
CA GLU A 15 -13.11 16.04 42.85
C GLU A 15 -13.00 14.98 41.75
N ALA A 16 -13.32 15.32 40.50
CA ALA A 16 -13.16 14.41 39.37
C ALA A 16 -11.68 14.07 39.12
N ALA A 17 -10.79 15.06 39.15
CA ALA A 17 -9.35 14.86 38.99
C ALA A 17 -8.73 14.09 40.17
N LEU A 18 -9.20 14.33 41.40
CA LEU A 18 -8.80 13.58 42.59
C LEU A 18 -9.32 12.14 42.52
N SER A 19 -10.57 11.93 42.09
CA SER A 19 -11.13 10.59 41.88
C SER A 19 -10.45 9.84 40.75
N GLU A 20 -9.96 10.52 39.71
CA GLU A 20 -9.19 9.91 38.61
C GLU A 20 -7.77 9.55 39.08
N ALA A 21 -7.17 10.37 39.95
CA ALA A 21 -5.91 10.05 40.62
C ALA A 21 -6.06 8.90 41.64
N ASP A 22 -7.17 8.84 42.38
CA ASP A 22 -7.52 7.77 43.33
C ASP A 22 -8.01 6.48 42.63
N ALA A 23 -8.48 6.57 41.37
CA ALA A 23 -8.87 5.42 40.56
C ALA A 23 -7.70 4.48 40.20
N GLY A 24 -6.50 4.76 40.71
CA GLY A 24 -5.59 3.69 41.08
C GLY A 24 -4.72 3.15 39.94
N ASP A 25 -4.13 4.03 39.14
CA ASP A 25 -2.98 3.61 38.32
C ASP A 25 -1.65 3.63 39.11
N PHE A 26 -1.68 4.11 40.36
CA PHE A 26 -0.58 3.95 41.31
C PHE A 26 -0.63 2.57 41.97
N VAL A 27 -0.22 1.56 41.20
CA VAL A 27 0.15 0.26 41.76
C VAL A 27 1.56 0.32 42.38
N PRO A 28 1.90 -0.56 43.34
CA PRO A 28 3.25 -0.67 43.87
C PRO A 28 4.30 -0.72 42.75
N GLU A 29 5.47 -0.15 42.98
CA GLU A 29 6.52 0.02 41.96
C GLU A 29 6.82 -1.26 41.16
N LYS A 30 6.81 -2.42 41.84
CA LYS A 30 7.01 -3.73 41.19
C LYS A 30 5.90 -4.08 40.20
N ASP A 31 4.66 -3.79 40.54
CA ASP A 31 3.49 -4.06 39.70
C ASP A 31 3.42 -3.05 38.55
N MET A 32 3.79 -1.80 38.78
CA MET A 32 3.93 -0.77 37.74
C MET A 32 5.01 -1.16 36.72
N ALA A 33 6.17 -1.59 37.19
CA ALA A 33 7.25 -2.07 36.34
C ALA A 33 6.85 -3.31 35.52
N ALA A 34 6.08 -4.23 36.12
CA ALA A 34 5.55 -5.39 35.42
C ALA A 34 4.57 -4.99 34.31
N LYS A 35 3.63 -4.07 34.59
CA LYS A 35 2.70 -3.52 33.59
C LYS A 35 3.44 -2.80 32.46
N LEU A 36 4.42 -1.96 32.77
CA LEU A 36 5.24 -1.26 31.78
C LEU A 36 6.03 -2.22 30.89
N ASN A 37 6.61 -3.27 31.47
CA ASN A 37 7.31 -4.30 30.71
C ASN A 37 6.35 -5.06 29.78
N GLN A 38 5.15 -5.41 30.27
CA GLN A 38 4.13 -6.05 29.45
C GLN A 38 3.65 -5.14 28.31
N LEU A 39 3.44 -3.85 28.59
CA LEU A 39 3.10 -2.85 27.60
C LEU A 39 4.19 -2.70 26.54
N GLY A 40 5.46 -2.63 26.97
CA GLY A 40 6.62 -2.56 26.08
C GLY A 40 6.70 -3.77 25.14
N LYS A 41 6.45 -4.98 25.65
CA LYS A 41 6.38 -6.21 24.83
C LYS A 41 5.25 -6.15 23.79
N ARG A 42 4.06 -5.70 24.20
CA ARG A 42 2.91 -5.56 23.29
C ARG A 42 3.19 -4.53 22.20
N LYS A 43 3.73 -3.37 22.58
CA LYS A 43 4.05 -2.30 21.62
C LYS A 43 5.19 -2.69 20.68
N LYS A 44 6.16 -3.47 21.14
CA LYS A 44 7.18 -4.06 20.27
C LYS A 44 6.56 -5.03 19.27
N ALA A 45 5.73 -5.97 19.73
CA ALA A 45 5.06 -6.92 18.84
C ALA A 45 4.15 -6.23 17.81
N GLU A 46 3.46 -5.17 18.22
CA GLU A 46 2.69 -4.32 17.31
C GLU A 46 3.62 -3.68 16.27
N ALA A 47 4.69 -3.00 16.68
CA ALA A 47 5.65 -2.38 15.76
C ALA A 47 6.29 -3.39 14.78
N ASP A 48 6.63 -4.59 15.26
CA ASP A 48 7.18 -5.66 14.42
C ASP A 48 6.16 -6.12 13.35
N GLY A 49 4.87 -6.22 13.72
CA GLY A 49 3.79 -6.51 12.77
C GLY A 49 3.62 -5.43 11.72
N TRP A 50 3.58 -4.15 12.12
CA TRP A 50 3.50 -3.03 11.18
C TRP A 50 4.70 -2.97 10.23
N ALA A 51 5.91 -3.30 10.72
CA ALA A 51 7.11 -3.36 9.88
C ALA A 51 7.01 -4.47 8.82
N GLN A 52 6.47 -5.63 9.19
CA GLN A 52 6.23 -6.74 8.27
C GLN A 52 5.18 -6.38 7.20
N ASP A 53 4.03 -5.83 7.62
CA ASP A 53 2.95 -5.44 6.70
C ASP A 53 3.44 -4.38 5.71
N ASN A 54 4.20 -3.40 6.19
CA ASN A 54 4.77 -2.36 5.33
C ASN A 54 5.81 -2.93 4.35
N HIS A 55 6.61 -3.92 4.78
CA HIS A 55 7.54 -4.59 3.89
C HIS A 55 6.82 -5.34 2.76
N GLU A 56 5.73 -6.05 3.07
CA GLU A 56 4.91 -6.74 2.08
C GLU A 56 4.24 -5.75 1.11
N ALA A 57 3.69 -4.64 1.62
CA ALA A 57 3.10 -3.59 0.80
C ALA A 57 4.12 -2.96 -0.17
N ILE A 58 5.36 -2.75 0.27
CA ILE A 58 6.43 -2.22 -0.58
C ILE A 58 6.82 -3.24 -1.67
N GLN A 59 6.91 -4.53 -1.35
CA GLN A 59 7.19 -5.56 -2.35
C GLN A 59 6.10 -5.62 -3.42
N GLU A 60 4.83 -5.56 -3.01
CA GLU A 60 3.69 -5.53 -3.90
C GLU A 60 3.74 -4.30 -4.83
N LEU A 61 3.99 -3.12 -4.27
CA LEU A 61 4.12 -1.89 -5.05
C LEU A 61 5.26 -1.99 -6.07
N ASN A 62 6.42 -2.52 -5.67
CA ASN A 62 7.54 -2.73 -6.59
C ASN A 62 7.16 -3.68 -7.73
N ARG A 63 6.49 -4.80 -7.43
CA ARG A 63 5.99 -5.72 -8.46
C ARG A 63 5.04 -5.03 -9.43
N MET A 64 4.08 -4.26 -8.91
CA MET A 64 3.14 -3.49 -9.73
C MET A 64 3.86 -2.44 -10.59
N VAL A 65 4.92 -1.81 -10.09
CA VAL A 65 5.73 -0.85 -10.85
C VAL A 65 6.49 -1.55 -11.96
N GLU A 66 7.08 -2.71 -11.72
CA GLU A 66 7.78 -3.50 -12.74
C GLU A 66 6.79 -3.97 -13.83
N GLU A 67 5.66 -4.53 -13.45
CA GLU A 67 4.60 -4.95 -14.38
C GLU A 67 4.10 -3.74 -15.20
N ARG A 68 3.77 -2.63 -14.56
CA ARG A 68 3.28 -1.41 -15.24
C ARG A 68 4.34 -0.71 -16.07
N GLY A 69 5.61 -0.77 -15.66
CA GLY A 69 6.75 -0.28 -16.44
C GLY A 69 6.89 -1.04 -17.76
N LEU A 70 6.72 -2.37 -17.72
CA LEU A 70 6.69 -3.19 -18.93
C LEU A 70 5.50 -2.81 -19.85
N PHE A 71 4.34 -2.47 -19.27
CA PHE A 71 3.21 -1.97 -20.05
C PHE A 71 3.46 -0.58 -20.64
N SER A 72 4.11 0.34 -19.93
CA SER A 72 4.42 1.69 -20.45
C SER A 72 5.42 1.65 -21.59
N ASP A 73 6.44 0.80 -21.51
CA ASP A 73 7.44 0.65 -22.56
C ASP A 73 6.84 0.05 -23.85
N GLY A 74 5.90 -0.90 -23.70
CA GLY A 74 5.13 -1.44 -24.81
C GLY A 74 4.24 -0.39 -25.48
N LEU A 75 3.50 0.40 -24.68
CA LEU A 75 2.63 1.47 -25.20
C LEU A 75 3.44 2.57 -25.90
N PHE A 76 4.58 2.96 -25.35
CA PHE A 76 5.47 3.95 -25.97
C PHE A 76 6.01 3.48 -27.33
N LYS A 77 6.36 2.20 -27.46
CA LYS A 77 6.77 1.62 -28.75
C LYS A 77 5.63 1.64 -29.78
N ILE A 78 4.40 1.34 -29.35
CA ILE A 78 3.22 1.40 -30.22
C ILE A 78 2.98 2.84 -30.69
N GLU A 79 3.07 3.83 -29.81
CA GLU A 79 2.94 5.24 -30.17
C GLU A 79 4.00 5.68 -31.20
N GLN A 80 5.25 5.24 -31.04
CA GLN A 80 6.29 5.51 -32.03
C GLN A 80 5.99 4.88 -33.39
N ILE A 81 5.51 3.64 -33.42
CA ILE A 81 5.10 2.96 -34.67
C ILE A 81 3.95 3.72 -35.33
N MET A 82 2.89 4.06 -34.57
CA MET A 82 1.76 4.84 -35.09
C MET A 82 2.19 6.20 -35.65
N GLU A 83 3.16 6.85 -35.02
CA GLU A 83 3.70 8.12 -35.49
C GLU A 83 4.47 7.97 -36.82
N ARG A 84 5.28 6.92 -36.97
CA ARG A 84 5.97 6.63 -38.23
C ARG A 84 4.99 6.28 -39.35
N VAL A 85 3.94 5.52 -39.04
CA VAL A 85 2.85 5.24 -39.99
C VAL A 85 2.15 6.54 -40.42
N ARG A 86 1.85 7.43 -39.47
CA ARG A 86 1.26 8.74 -39.76
C ARG A 86 2.13 9.60 -40.69
N LYS A 87 3.45 9.52 -40.52
CA LYS A 87 4.43 10.21 -41.39
C LYS A 87 4.65 9.53 -42.75
N GLY A 88 4.06 8.35 -42.97
CA GLY A 88 4.28 7.55 -44.17
C GLY A 88 5.65 6.87 -44.22
N GLU A 89 6.36 6.79 -43.09
CA GLU A 89 7.67 6.13 -42.96
C GLU A 89 7.53 4.61 -42.79
N GLU A 90 6.36 4.14 -42.37
CA GLU A 90 6.04 2.73 -42.12
C GLU A 90 4.64 2.40 -42.64
N VAL A 91 4.43 1.20 -43.14
CA VAL A 91 3.14 0.74 -43.67
C VAL A 91 2.64 -0.41 -42.81
N LEU A 92 1.39 -0.33 -42.34
CA LEU A 92 0.76 -1.42 -41.61
C LEU A 92 0.23 -2.46 -42.59
N HIS A 93 0.57 -3.72 -42.35
CA HIS A 93 0.03 -4.86 -43.08
C HIS A 93 -1.28 -5.35 -42.46
N SER A 94 -2.17 -5.92 -43.27
CA SER A 94 -3.36 -6.60 -42.75
C SER A 94 -2.93 -7.80 -41.92
N LEU A 95 -3.68 -8.11 -40.86
CA LEU A 95 -3.46 -9.31 -40.05
C LEU A 95 -3.51 -10.58 -40.92
N ASP A 96 -4.44 -10.65 -41.88
CA ASP A 96 -4.54 -11.78 -42.83
C ASP A 96 -3.28 -11.94 -43.69
N ASP A 97 -2.62 -10.83 -44.05
CA ASP A 97 -1.41 -10.84 -44.86
C ASP A 97 -0.21 -11.34 -44.02
N VAL A 98 -0.11 -10.88 -42.77
CA VAL A 98 0.91 -11.30 -41.81
C VAL A 98 0.76 -12.77 -41.43
N GLU A 99 -0.47 -13.22 -41.14
CA GLU A 99 -0.75 -14.63 -40.83
C GLU A 99 -0.40 -15.54 -42.00
N ARG A 100 -0.72 -15.13 -43.23
CA ARG A 100 -0.36 -15.87 -44.44
C ARG A 100 1.14 -15.92 -44.67
N GLU A 101 1.89 -14.88 -44.32
CA GLU A 101 3.34 -14.82 -44.45
C GLU A 101 4.04 -15.68 -43.37
N LEU A 102 3.59 -15.61 -42.12
CA LEU A 102 4.10 -16.45 -41.03
C LEU A 102 3.77 -17.94 -41.22
N SER A 103 2.61 -18.24 -41.81
CA SER A 103 2.21 -19.62 -42.12
C SER A 103 2.99 -20.23 -43.29
N ARG A 104 3.64 -19.40 -44.13
CA ARG A 104 4.50 -19.88 -45.22
C ARG A 104 5.88 -20.35 -44.75
N ASP A 105 6.30 -19.92 -43.55
CA ASP A 105 7.58 -20.28 -42.95
C ASP A 105 7.50 -21.50 -42.00
N ASP A 106 6.35 -22.19 -41.88
CA ASP A 106 6.30 -23.51 -41.24
C ASP A 106 6.79 -24.59 -42.22
N PRO A 107 7.97 -25.19 -42.01
CA PRO A 107 8.48 -26.26 -42.89
C PRO A 107 7.61 -27.52 -42.90
N ARG A 108 6.54 -27.59 -42.10
CA ARG A 108 5.58 -28.71 -42.09
C ARG A 108 4.43 -28.58 -43.08
N CYS A 109 4.33 -27.50 -43.86
CA CYS A 109 3.28 -27.35 -44.87
C CYS A 109 3.65 -27.86 -46.28
N ILE A 110 4.81 -28.49 -46.48
CA ILE A 110 5.09 -29.27 -47.70
C ILE A 110 4.71 -30.73 -47.46
N THR A 111 3.41 -31.03 -47.47
CA THR A 111 2.92 -32.37 -47.85
C THR A 111 1.59 -32.25 -48.57
N ASP A 112 1.65 -32.62 -49.85
CA ASP A 112 0.61 -33.23 -50.69
C ASP A 112 -0.67 -32.44 -51.01
N VAL A 113 -0.71 -31.80 -52.19
CA VAL A 113 -1.46 -32.25 -53.40
C VAL A 113 -0.78 -31.72 -54.66
#